data_AF-A0AAD6VLK0-F1
#
_entry.id   AF-A0AAD6VLK0-F1
#
_cell.length_a   1.000
_cell.length_b   1.000
_cell.length_c   1.000
_cell.angle_alpha   90.00
_cell.angle_beta   90.00
_cell.angle_gamma   90.00
#
_symmetry.space_group_name_H-M   'P 1'
#
loop_
_entity.id
_entity.type
_entity.pdbx_description
1 polymer ?
#
loop_
_entity_poly.entity_id
_entity_poly.type
_entity_poly.pdbx_seq_one_letter_code
_entity_poly.pdbx_strand_id
1 'polypeptide(L)'
;DVGGGSIANDTRYSLTRIPLRWMVRECFKADTGIMFDAARLFELGRDPATLHPAAAHTAGRHRAHRGLCMKRPICRAHGFVPRAALHCEPRERPAPGIEEKKDLYDALAPMYDQLSLSWILEVLPFSFRTQRRDDTWQTQFRFVLFCRAVAAQKLATSTVKVHRTVQTRLTAQDVNGRGYVNRVHTEPEWVC
;
A
#
# COMPACT_ATOMS: atom_id res chain seq x y z
N ASP A 1 2.18 -2.06 -10.99
CA ASP A 1 2.99 -1.24 -10.08
C ASP A 1 2.49 -1.49 -8.65
N VAL A 2 3.38 -1.92 -7.76
CA VAL A 2 3.04 -2.31 -6.37
C VAL A 2 4.14 -1.87 -5.40
N GLY A 3 5.41 -1.99 -5.82
CA GLY A 3 6.56 -1.44 -5.11
C GLY A 3 6.76 0.01 -5.51
N GLY A 4 6.46 0.94 -4.62
CA GLY A 4 6.64 2.37 -4.89
C GLY A 4 8.09 2.76 -5.19
N GLY A 5 8.28 3.93 -5.80
CA GLY A 5 9.62 4.54 -6.00
C GLY A 5 9.97 4.90 -7.45
N SER A 6 9.14 4.51 -8.43
CA SER A 6 9.35 4.77 -9.87
C SER A 6 8.83 6.15 -10.34
N ILE A 7 8.38 7.00 -9.40
CA ILE A 7 7.64 8.25 -9.68
C ILE A 7 8.24 9.41 -8.88
N ALA A 8 8.29 10.60 -9.48
CA ALA A 8 8.80 11.80 -8.82
C ALA A 8 7.95 12.22 -7.61
N ASN A 9 8.60 12.73 -6.56
CA ASN A 9 7.96 13.05 -5.28
C ASN A 9 6.85 14.12 -5.39
N ASP A 10 6.89 14.96 -6.42
CA ASP A 10 5.93 16.03 -6.70
C ASP A 10 4.67 15.54 -7.44
N THR A 11 4.63 14.28 -7.87
CA THR A 11 3.52 13.74 -8.64
C THR A 11 2.25 13.68 -7.79
N ARG A 12 1.17 14.30 -8.27
CA ARG A 12 -0.10 14.37 -7.53
C ARG A 12 -0.83 13.05 -7.39
N TYR A 13 -0.70 12.13 -8.36
CA TYR A 13 -1.39 10.85 -8.36
C TYR A 13 -0.46 9.74 -8.83
N SER A 14 -0.54 8.57 -8.18
CA SER A 14 0.35 7.44 -8.45
C SER A 14 -0.35 6.13 -8.12
N LEU A 15 -0.20 5.13 -9.00
CA LEU A 15 -0.71 3.78 -8.80
C LEU A 15 -0.23 3.15 -7.48
N THR A 16 0.98 3.49 -7.05
CA THR A 16 1.62 2.98 -5.83
C THR A 16 0.89 3.41 -4.55
N ARG A 17 0.08 4.47 -4.62
CA ARG A 17 -0.67 4.98 -3.46
C ARG A 17 -1.89 4.12 -3.13
N ILE A 18 -2.44 3.39 -4.11
CA ILE A 18 -3.55 2.47 -3.90
C ILE A 18 -3.15 1.34 -2.93
N PRO A 19 -2.11 0.51 -3.23
CA PRO A 19 -1.70 -0.55 -2.32
C PRO A 19 -1.15 0.02 -1.00
N LEU A 20 -0.56 1.21 -1.00
CA LEU A 20 -0.13 1.87 0.22
C LEU A 20 -1.32 2.20 1.14
N ARG A 21 -2.39 2.81 0.61
CA ARG A 21 -3.61 3.11 1.37
C ARG A 21 -4.26 1.84 1.91
N TRP A 22 -4.25 0.76 1.13
CA TRP A 22 -4.77 -0.54 1.56
C TRP A 22 -3.92 -1.15 2.67
N MET A 23 -2.59 -1.19 2.51
CA MET A 23 -1.66 -1.70 3.52
C MET A 23 -1.83 -0.98 4.86
N VAL A 24 -1.94 0.35 4.84
CA VAL A 24 -2.15 1.14 6.06
C VAL A 24 -3.43 0.72 6.78
N ARG A 25 -4.54 0.51 6.06
CA ARG A 25 -5.79 -0.02 6.66
C ARG A 25 -5.57 -1.39 7.29
N GLU A 26 -4.89 -2.29 6.58
CA GLU A 26 -4.64 -3.64 7.09
C GLU A 26 -3.74 -3.63 8.32
N CYS A 27 -2.76 -2.72 8.42
CA CYS A 27 -1.99 -2.54 9.65
C CYS A 27 -2.86 -2.17 10.85
N PHE A 28 -3.86 -1.30 10.67
CA PHE A 28 -4.80 -0.94 11.73
C PHE A 28 -5.78 -2.08 12.06
N LYS A 29 -6.27 -2.82 11.05
CA LYS A 29 -7.17 -3.96 11.25
C LYS A 29 -6.48 -5.13 11.96
N ALA A 30 -5.22 -5.39 11.62
CA ALA A 30 -4.41 -6.46 12.19
C ALA A 30 -3.71 -6.07 13.50
N ASP A 31 -3.95 -4.86 14.01
CA ASP A 31 -3.35 -4.32 15.24
C ASP A 31 -1.83 -4.53 15.32
N THR A 32 -1.11 -4.17 14.25
CA THR A 32 0.32 -4.46 14.12
C THR A 32 1.21 -3.61 15.05
N GLY A 33 0.65 -2.63 15.76
CA GLY A 33 1.38 -1.68 16.60
C GLY A 33 2.26 -0.67 15.83
N ILE A 34 2.17 -0.64 14.49
CA ILE A 34 2.91 0.32 13.67
C ILE A 34 2.31 1.72 13.85
N MET A 35 3.15 2.69 14.22
CA MET A 35 2.75 4.09 14.37
C MET A 35 2.94 4.85 13.05
N PHE A 36 1.91 5.57 12.63
CA PHE A 36 1.94 6.41 11.42
C PHE A 36 1.89 7.90 11.78
N ASP A 37 2.56 8.72 10.96
CA ASP A 37 2.45 10.17 11.05
C ASP A 37 1.05 10.60 10.60
N ALA A 38 0.27 11.15 11.55
CA ALA A 38 -1.10 11.63 11.32
C ALA A 38 -1.18 12.65 10.18
N ALA A 39 -0.20 13.55 10.05
CA ALA A 39 -0.20 14.55 9.00
C ALA A 39 -0.13 13.91 7.60
N ARG A 40 0.67 12.85 7.46
CA ARG A 40 0.82 12.09 6.20
C ARG A 40 -0.39 11.21 5.89
N LEU A 41 -1.12 10.75 6.91
CA LEU A 41 -2.38 10.02 6.69
C LEU A 41 -3.43 10.90 6.00
N PHE A 42 -3.55 12.16 6.40
CA PHE A 42 -4.46 13.10 5.73
C PHE A 42 -4.10 13.32 4.25
N GLU A 43 -2.81 13.37 3.92
CA GLU A 43 -2.34 13.47 2.53
C GLU A 43 -2.75 12.24 1.70
N LEU A 44 -2.71 11.06 2.31
CA LEU A 44 -3.26 9.82 1.74
C LEU A 44 -4.79 9.80 1.67
N GLY A 45 -5.49 10.83 2.18
CA GLY A 45 -6.96 10.87 2.22
C GLY A 45 -7.56 10.02 3.33
N ARG A 46 -6.82 9.80 4.41
CA ARG A 46 -7.25 9.05 5.59
C ARG A 46 -7.35 9.96 6.80
N ASP A 47 -8.44 9.81 7.54
CA ASP A 47 -8.56 10.37 8.87
C ASP A 47 -8.09 9.33 9.90
N PRO A 48 -7.03 9.61 10.70
CA PRO A 48 -6.57 8.70 11.76
C PRO A 48 -7.69 8.34 12.75
N ALA A 49 -8.66 9.23 12.97
CA ALA A 49 -9.77 8.97 13.88
C ALA A 49 -10.76 7.91 13.35
N THR A 50 -10.82 7.72 12.03
CA THR A 50 -11.70 6.72 11.37
C THR A 50 -11.04 5.37 11.17
N LEU A 51 -9.71 5.31 11.23
CA LEU A 51 -8.93 4.11 10.94
C LEU A 51 -8.84 3.14 12.12
N HIS A 52 -8.86 3.65 13.35
CA HIS A 52 -8.87 2.81 14.54
C HIS A 52 -10.31 2.52 14.98
N PRO A 53 -10.77 1.25 14.95
CA PRO A 53 -12.08 0.90 15.53
C PRO A 53 -12.17 1.24 17.02
N ALA A 54 -11.03 1.30 17.73
CA ALA A 54 -10.95 1.67 19.14
C ALA A 54 -10.95 3.19 19.44
N ALA A 55 -10.72 4.06 18.44
CA ALA A 55 -10.64 5.51 18.68
C ALA A 55 -12.00 6.13 19.09
N ALA A 56 -13.11 5.48 18.74
CA ALA A 56 -14.44 5.85 19.21
C ALA A 56 -14.61 5.67 20.73
N HIS A 57 -13.81 4.82 21.38
CA HIS A 57 -13.89 4.56 22.82
C HIS A 57 -12.87 5.35 23.65
N THR A 58 -11.80 5.86 23.03
CA THR A 58 -10.71 6.55 23.76
C THR A 58 -10.89 8.08 23.81
N ALA A 59 -11.89 8.65 23.12
CA ALA A 59 -12.26 10.06 23.29
C ALA A 59 -12.81 10.39 24.70
N GLY A 60 -13.06 9.37 25.55
CA GLY A 60 -13.60 9.53 26.90
C GLY A 60 -12.68 9.12 28.06
N ARG A 61 -11.38 8.84 27.84
CA ARG A 61 -10.52 8.29 28.93
C ARG A 61 -9.11 8.84 29.02
N HIS A 62 -8.93 10.15 28.88
CA HIS A 62 -7.82 10.83 29.53
C HIS A 62 -8.28 11.39 30.88
N ARG A 63 -8.43 10.50 31.89
CA ARG A 63 -8.29 10.94 33.27
C ARG A 63 -6.83 11.32 33.44
N ALA A 64 -6.58 12.62 33.63
CA ALA A 64 -5.28 13.14 34.01
C ALA A 64 -4.81 12.45 35.30
N HIS A 65 -3.95 11.45 35.18
CA HIS A 65 -3.14 11.01 36.30
C HIS A 65 -2.06 12.05 36.52
N ARG A 66 -2.36 12.99 37.43
CA ARG A 66 -1.35 13.79 38.13
C ARG A 66 -0.29 12.84 38.70
N GLY A 67 0.96 13.09 38.33
CA GLY A 67 2.12 12.72 39.13
C GLY A 67 2.73 11.36 38.82
N LEU A 68 3.55 11.28 37.76
CA LEU A 68 4.75 10.44 37.78
C LEU A 68 5.89 11.21 37.12
N CYS A 69 6.71 11.81 37.98
CA CYS A 69 8.02 12.38 37.67
C CYS A 69 8.96 11.23 37.30
N MET A 70 9.30 11.07 36.02
CA MET A 70 10.49 10.32 35.63
C MET A 70 11.67 11.28 35.54
N LYS A 71 12.65 11.04 36.43
CA LYS A 71 13.93 11.73 36.45
C LYS A 71 14.62 11.58 35.09
N ARG A 72 15.10 12.70 34.56
CA ARG A 72 15.83 12.80 33.28
C ARG A 72 17.09 11.92 33.31
N PRO A 73 17.42 11.17 32.24
CA PRO A 73 18.81 10.89 31.93
C PRO A 73 19.41 12.10 31.20
N ILE A 74 20.61 12.46 31.64
CA ILE A 74 21.45 13.52 31.08
C ILE A 74 21.95 13.05 29.71
N CYS A 75 21.40 13.59 28.62
CA CYS A 75 22.01 13.49 27.30
C CYS A 75 22.61 14.85 26.94
N ARG A 76 23.94 14.86 26.74
CA ARG A 76 24.73 16.03 26.32
C ARG A 76 24.15 16.65 25.04
N ALA A 77 23.99 17.96 25.08
CA ALA A 77 23.55 18.78 23.97
C ALA A 77 24.45 18.58 22.73
N HIS A 78 23.89 17.97 21.69
CA HIS A 78 24.24 18.30 20.31
C HIS A 78 23.02 19.01 19.73
N GLY A 79 23.25 20.19 19.16
CA GLY A 79 22.27 21.23 18.80
C GLY A 79 20.87 20.73 18.45
N PHE A 80 19.96 20.85 19.41
CA PHE A 80 18.53 20.81 19.15
C PHE A 80 18.14 22.18 18.59
N VAL A 81 18.09 22.29 17.27
CA VAL A 81 17.34 23.36 16.63
C VAL A 81 15.89 23.16 17.05
N PRO A 82 15.24 24.12 17.75
CA PRO A 82 13.83 23.97 18.07
C PRO A 82 13.09 23.93 16.74
N ARG A 83 12.63 22.74 16.33
CA ARG A 83 11.62 22.63 15.29
C ARG A 83 10.43 23.37 15.87
N ALA A 84 10.21 24.57 15.35
CA ALA A 84 9.06 25.40 15.62
C ALA A 84 7.85 24.48 15.80
N ALA A 85 7.12 24.74 16.89
CA ALA A 85 5.91 24.04 17.29
C ALA A 85 5.24 23.41 16.08
N LEU A 86 5.02 22.08 16.13
CA LEU A 86 4.02 21.44 15.30
C LEU A 86 2.72 22.19 15.58
N HIS A 87 2.48 23.24 14.80
CA HIS A 87 1.17 23.80 14.57
C HIS A 87 0.40 22.66 13.93
N CYS A 88 -0.25 21.85 14.76
CA CYS A 88 -1.44 21.15 14.36
C CYS A 88 -2.49 22.23 14.11
N GLU A 89 -2.39 22.89 12.96
CA GLU A 89 -3.57 23.48 12.36
C GLU A 89 -4.63 22.39 12.31
N PRO A 90 -5.88 22.66 12.73
CA PRO A 90 -6.96 21.69 12.61
C PRO A 90 -7.18 21.45 11.12
N ARG A 91 -6.48 20.45 10.55
CA ARG A 91 -6.77 19.99 9.20
C ARG A 91 -8.20 19.49 9.24
N GLU A 92 -9.07 20.17 8.51
CA GLU A 92 -10.47 19.81 8.35
C GLU A 92 -10.57 18.33 8.04
N ARG A 93 -11.49 17.65 8.73
CA ARG A 93 -11.73 16.23 8.50
C ARG A 93 -11.98 16.02 7.02
N PRO A 94 -11.26 15.08 6.37
CA PRO A 94 -11.47 14.82 4.96
C PRO A 94 -12.95 14.50 4.72
N ALA A 95 -13.56 15.21 3.78
CA ALA A 95 -14.96 15.00 3.44
C ALA A 95 -15.21 13.52 3.07
N PRO A 96 -16.36 12.93 3.45
CA PRO A 96 -16.72 11.58 3.01
C PRO A 96 -16.71 11.53 1.47
N GLY A 97 -16.09 10.51 0.88
CA GLY A 97 -15.92 10.42 -0.58
C GLY A 97 -14.55 10.84 -1.13
N ILE A 98 -13.69 11.47 -0.31
CA ILE A 98 -12.38 11.95 -0.80
C ILE A 98 -11.44 10.81 -1.17
N GLU A 99 -11.57 9.68 -0.49
CA GLU A 99 -10.72 8.52 -0.71
C GLU A 99 -11.06 7.83 -2.03
N GLU A 100 -12.35 7.59 -2.29
CA GLU A 100 -12.84 7.03 -3.55
C GLU A 100 -12.36 7.89 -4.72
N LYS A 101 -12.41 9.21 -4.56
CA LYS A 101 -11.93 10.16 -5.57
C LYS A 101 -10.42 10.07 -5.78
N LYS A 102 -9.62 9.94 -4.72
CA LYS A 102 -8.16 9.75 -4.81
C LYS A 102 -7.81 8.40 -5.44
N ASP A 103 -8.50 7.33 -5.05
CA ASP A 103 -8.39 5.99 -5.64
C ASP A 103 -8.67 6.01 -7.14
N LEU A 104 -9.71 6.73 -7.56
CA LEU A 104 -10.05 6.90 -8.97
C LEU A 104 -8.90 7.59 -9.73
N TYR A 105 -8.40 8.72 -9.24
CA TYR A 105 -7.31 9.44 -9.92
C TYR A 105 -6.00 8.64 -9.93
N ASP A 106 -5.67 7.96 -8.83
CA ASP A 106 -4.49 7.09 -8.78
C ASP A 106 -4.65 5.86 -9.69
N ALA A 107 -5.88 5.34 -9.85
CA ALA A 107 -6.17 4.24 -10.76
C ALA A 107 -6.01 4.68 -12.21
N LEU A 108 -6.36 5.92 -12.54
CA LEU A 108 -6.18 6.49 -13.88
C LEU A 108 -4.74 6.95 -14.18
N ALA A 109 -3.87 6.99 -13.17
CA ALA A 109 -2.49 7.41 -13.37
C ALA A 109 -1.73 6.46 -14.33
N PRO A 110 -0.77 6.99 -15.11
CA PRO A 110 0.04 6.17 -16.00
C PRO A 110 0.87 5.16 -15.21
N MET A 111 1.18 4.03 -15.85
CA MET A 111 2.04 3.00 -15.27
C MET A 111 3.50 3.36 -15.52
N TYR A 112 4.28 3.47 -14.44
CA TYR A 112 5.70 3.78 -14.52
C TYR A 112 6.52 2.51 -14.28
N ASP A 113 7.05 1.94 -15.37
CA ASP A 113 7.98 0.82 -15.32
C ASP A 113 9.37 1.31 -15.76
N GLN A 114 10.26 1.53 -14.79
CA GLN A 114 11.58 2.09 -15.02
C GLN A 114 12.60 1.04 -15.49
N LEU A 115 12.21 -0.24 -15.58
CA LEU A 115 13.14 -1.32 -15.91
C LEU A 115 13.32 -1.47 -17.42
N SER A 116 14.17 -0.62 -18.01
CA SER A 116 14.54 -0.67 -19.44
C SER A 116 15.44 -1.85 -19.80
N LEU A 117 16.20 -2.41 -18.85
CA LEU A 117 17.09 -3.56 -19.02
C LEU A 117 16.41 -4.89 -18.65
N SER A 118 15.14 -5.04 -19.02
CA SER A 118 14.31 -6.20 -18.67
C SER A 118 14.91 -7.54 -19.13
N TRP A 119 15.62 -7.57 -20.26
CA TRP A 119 16.16 -8.78 -20.85
C TRP A 119 17.34 -9.40 -20.07
N ILE A 120 18.14 -8.61 -19.35
CA ILE A 120 19.28 -9.15 -18.58
C ILE A 120 18.77 -9.95 -17.38
N LEU A 121 17.71 -9.47 -16.75
CA LEU A 121 17.04 -10.16 -15.65
C LEU A 121 16.37 -11.47 -16.11
N GLU A 122 16.04 -11.60 -17.40
CA GLU A 122 15.55 -12.86 -17.95
C GLU A 122 16.63 -13.95 -18.02
N VAL A 123 17.91 -13.57 -18.12
CA VAL A 123 19.08 -14.46 -18.24
C VAL A 123 19.76 -14.72 -16.88
N LEU A 124 19.30 -14.10 -15.80
CA LEU A 124 19.82 -14.40 -14.47
C LEU A 124 19.21 -15.71 -13.93
N PRO A 125 20.04 -16.69 -13.52
CA PRO A 125 19.55 -17.90 -12.89
C PRO A 125 19.06 -17.55 -11.48
N PHE A 126 17.80 -17.86 -11.18
CA PHE A 126 17.20 -17.66 -9.86
C PHE A 126 16.73 -18.99 -9.27
N SER A 127 16.83 -19.12 -7.95
CA SER A 127 16.28 -20.27 -7.25
C SER A 127 14.78 -20.06 -6.99
N PHE A 128 13.94 -20.80 -7.69
CA PHE A 128 12.49 -20.77 -7.49
C PHE A 128 12.07 -21.84 -6.49
N ARG A 129 11.20 -21.45 -5.54
CA ARG A 129 10.57 -22.37 -4.60
C ARG A 129 9.09 -22.52 -4.96
N THR A 130 8.67 -23.74 -5.25
CA THR A 130 7.27 -24.05 -5.55
C THR A 130 6.75 -25.08 -4.56
N GLN A 131 5.59 -24.78 -3.97
CA GLN A 131 4.86 -25.74 -3.14
C GLN A 131 4.05 -26.67 -4.05
N ARG A 132 4.27 -27.98 -3.91
CA ARG A 132 3.47 -29.01 -4.57
C ARG A 132 2.14 -29.22 -3.84
N ARG A 133 1.19 -29.90 -4.48
CA ARG A 133 -0.08 -30.30 -3.84
C ARG A 133 0.12 -31.21 -2.62
N ASP A 134 1.24 -31.92 -2.57
CA ASP A 134 1.59 -32.84 -1.50
C ASP A 134 2.32 -32.15 -0.33
N ASP A 135 2.19 -30.82 -0.20
CA ASP A 135 2.87 -29.94 0.79
C ASP A 135 4.40 -30.03 0.84
N THR A 136 5.00 -30.69 -0.15
CA THR A 136 6.44 -30.72 -0.34
C THR A 136 6.93 -29.48 -1.07
N TRP A 137 7.99 -28.89 -0.54
CA TRP A 137 8.67 -27.75 -1.15
C TRP A 137 9.77 -28.24 -2.07
N GLN A 138 9.80 -27.73 -3.29
CA GLN A 138 10.90 -28.00 -4.21
C GLN A 138 11.60 -26.71 -4.59
N THR A 139 12.93 -26.74 -4.51
CA THR A 139 13.79 -25.66 -4.99
C THR A 139 14.34 -26.06 -6.36
N GLN A 140 14.11 -25.24 -7.37
CA GLN A 140 14.63 -25.46 -8.71
C GLN A 140 15.41 -24.22 -9.16
N PHE A 141 16.65 -24.43 -9.60
CA PHE A 141 17.43 -23.38 -10.28
C PHE A 141 17.00 -23.31 -11.73
N ARG A 142 16.48 -22.15 -12.15
CA ARG A 142 16.04 -21.93 -13.53
C ARG A 142 16.35 -20.49 -13.93
N PHE A 143 16.52 -20.25 -15.23
CA PHE A 143 16.53 -18.89 -15.76
C PHE A 143 15.10 -18.38 -15.90
N VAL A 144 14.89 -17.10 -15.64
CA VAL A 144 13.57 -16.44 -15.72
C VAL A 144 12.95 -16.58 -17.12
N LEU A 145 13.77 -16.55 -18.19
CA LEU A 145 13.36 -16.77 -19.58
C LEU A 145 12.61 -18.10 -19.79
N PHE A 146 13.05 -19.17 -19.09
CA PHE A 146 12.42 -20.50 -19.13
C PHE A 146 11.27 -20.66 -18.13
N CYS A 147 10.93 -19.61 -17.36
CA CYS A 147 9.93 -19.61 -16.31
C CYS A 147 8.69 -18.77 -16.62
N ARG A 148 8.48 -18.33 -17.89
CA ARG A 148 7.32 -17.49 -18.28
C ARG A 148 5.96 -18.11 -17.97
N ALA A 149 5.90 -19.43 -17.82
CA ALA A 149 4.81 -20.07 -17.11
C ALA A 149 5.17 -20.10 -15.61
N VAL A 150 4.87 -19.02 -14.89
CA VAL A 150 4.49 -19.20 -13.48
C VAL A 150 3.37 -20.21 -13.58
N ALA A 151 3.63 -21.45 -13.16
CA ALA A 151 2.61 -22.46 -13.09
C ALA A 151 1.54 -21.82 -12.22
N ALA A 152 0.47 -21.34 -12.86
CA ALA A 152 -0.71 -20.88 -12.17
C ALA A 152 -1.06 -22.09 -11.32
N GLN A 153 -0.75 -22.01 -10.03
CA GLN A 153 -1.22 -23.01 -9.09
C GLN A 153 -2.70 -22.97 -9.34
N LYS A 154 -3.23 -24.04 -9.95
CA LYS A 154 -4.62 -24.14 -10.36
C LYS A 154 -5.40 -23.89 -9.09
N LEU A 155 -5.85 -22.65 -8.92
CA LEU A 155 -6.68 -22.18 -7.84
C LEU A 155 -8.04 -22.80 -8.15
N ALA A 156 -8.14 -24.11 -7.91
CA ALA A 156 -9.16 -24.95 -8.52
C ALA A 156 -10.55 -24.70 -7.94
N THR A 157 -10.70 -23.74 -7.02
CA THR A 157 -11.94 -23.60 -6.25
C THR A 157 -12.22 -22.20 -5.68
N SER A 158 -11.26 -21.28 -5.61
CA SER A 158 -11.52 -19.95 -5.04
C SER A 158 -11.51 -18.84 -6.09
N THR A 159 -12.55 -18.00 -6.04
CA THR A 159 -12.58 -16.71 -6.73
C THR A 159 -11.44 -15.84 -6.21
N VAL A 160 -10.71 -15.19 -7.11
CA VAL A 160 -9.64 -14.28 -6.73
C VAL A 160 -10.29 -12.96 -6.32
N LYS A 161 -10.04 -12.51 -5.09
CA LYS A 161 -10.48 -11.20 -4.62
C LYS A 161 -9.56 -10.13 -5.19
N VAL A 162 -10.12 -9.19 -5.93
CA VAL A 162 -9.39 -8.11 -6.60
C VAL A 162 -9.96 -6.77 -6.17
N HIS A 163 -9.07 -5.81 -5.89
CA HIS A 163 -9.50 -4.47 -5.49
C HIS A 163 -10.26 -3.75 -6.62
N ARG A 164 -11.34 -3.03 -6.29
CA ARG A 164 -12.20 -2.30 -7.25
C ARG A 164 -11.45 -1.37 -8.21
N THR A 165 -10.31 -0.82 -7.81
CA THR A 165 -9.51 0.08 -8.67
C THR A 165 -8.95 -0.63 -9.91
N VAL A 166 -8.78 -1.96 -9.85
CA VAL A 166 -8.40 -2.75 -11.02
C VAL A 166 -9.54 -2.81 -12.02
N GLN A 167 -10.80 -2.92 -11.55
CA GLN A 167 -11.99 -2.82 -12.40
C GLN A 167 -12.03 -1.45 -13.09
N THR A 168 -11.82 -0.37 -12.32
CA THR A 168 -11.78 0.99 -12.87
C THR A 168 -10.76 1.13 -13.99
N ARG A 169 -9.58 0.51 -13.86
CA ARG A 169 -8.54 0.51 -14.92
C ARG A 169 -8.88 -0.35 -16.12
N LEU A 170 -9.58 -1.47 -15.92
CA LEU A 170 -10.04 -2.31 -17.03
C LEU A 170 -11.07 -1.58 -17.88
N THR A 171 -11.93 -0.77 -17.27
CA THR A 171 -12.94 0.03 -17.97
C THR A 171 -12.35 1.32 -18.56
N ALA A 172 -11.30 1.87 -17.95
CA ALA A 172 -10.65 3.08 -18.44
C ALA A 172 -9.91 2.84 -19.77
N GLN A 173 -10.04 3.79 -20.69
CA GLN A 173 -9.29 3.82 -21.94
C GLN A 173 -8.20 4.88 -21.85
N ASP A 174 -7.01 4.56 -22.36
CA ASP A 174 -5.93 5.52 -22.51
C ASP A 174 -6.23 6.54 -23.64
N VAL A 175 -5.47 7.63 -23.71
CA VAL A 175 -5.56 8.63 -24.79
C VAL A 175 -5.41 8.04 -26.19
N ASN A 176 -4.76 6.87 -26.29
CA ASN A 176 -4.59 6.12 -27.54
C ASN A 176 -5.70 5.08 -27.79
N GLY A 177 -6.77 5.07 -26.99
CA GLY A 177 -7.85 4.07 -27.05
C GLY A 177 -7.44 2.67 -26.58
N ARG A 178 -6.21 2.49 -26.07
CA ARG A 178 -5.72 1.21 -25.54
C ARG A 178 -6.14 1.06 -24.09
N GLY A 179 -6.94 0.04 -23.80
CA GLY A 179 -7.34 -0.32 -22.43
C GLY A 179 -6.36 -1.31 -21.79
N TYR A 180 -6.44 -1.45 -20.46
CA TYR A 180 -5.73 -2.50 -19.76
C TYR A 180 -6.32 -3.88 -20.11
N VAL A 181 -5.47 -4.86 -20.44
CA VAL A 181 -5.92 -6.21 -20.81
C VAL A 181 -5.88 -7.13 -19.60
N ASN A 182 -7.03 -7.69 -19.23
CA ASN A 182 -7.10 -8.69 -18.18
C ASN A 182 -6.39 -9.98 -18.63
N ARG A 183 -5.42 -10.45 -17.85
CA ARG A 183 -4.72 -11.74 -18.06
C ARG A 183 -5.17 -12.82 -17.06
N VAL A 184 -6.14 -12.52 -16.22
CA VAL A 184 -6.73 -13.46 -15.27
C VAL A 184 -7.79 -14.28 -16.00
N HIS A 185 -7.68 -15.60 -15.92
CA HIS A 185 -8.59 -16.54 -16.60
C HIS A 185 -9.89 -16.82 -15.81
N THR A 186 -9.97 -16.38 -14.57
CA THR A 186 -11.14 -16.54 -13.69
C THR A 186 -11.83 -15.20 -13.44
N GLU A 187 -13.15 -15.23 -13.25
CA GLU A 187 -13.90 -14.04 -12.84
C GLU A 187 -13.53 -13.66 -11.40
N PRO A 188 -13.07 -12.42 -11.16
CA PRO A 188 -12.69 -11.98 -9.82
C PRO A 188 -13.88 -11.50 -9.00
N GLU A 189 -13.76 -11.63 -7.69
CA GLU A 189 -14.66 -10.99 -6.72
C GLU A 189 -14.11 -9.59 -6.39
N TRP A 190 -14.91 -8.53 -6.58
CA TRP A 190 -14.46 -7.15 -6.39
C TRP A 190 -14.57 -6.73 -4.92
N VAL A 191 -13.46 -6.25 -4.34
CA VAL A 191 -13.36 -5.82 -2.93
C VAL A 191 -12.89 -4.36 -2.79
N CYS A 192 -13.20 -3.73 -1.66
CA CYS A 192 -12.83 -2.35 -1.29
C CYS A 192 -11.92 -2.32 -0.05
#